data_AF-A0A949FPG8-F1
#
_entry.id   AF-A0A949FPG8-F1
#
_cell.length_a   1.000
_cell.length_b   1.000
_cell.length_c   1.000
_cell.angle_alpha   90.00
_cell.angle_beta   90.00
_cell.angle_gamma   90.00
#
_symmetry.space_group_name_H-M   'P 1'
#
loop_
_entity.id
_entity.type
_entity.pdbx_description
1 polymer ?
#
loop_
_entity_poly.entity_id
_entity_poly.type
_entity_poly.pdbx_seq_one_letter_code
_entity_poly.pdbx_strand_id
1 'polypeptide(L)'
;MSNFESASLIVSDDDIVVTGWGAITPLGHDLESHILALLRGSSATKLLHPEAGVDGYRWIGACIEGFDPKVHVQPRKAIKVMCREIQLAFGSAMQACKGANIEAGTVDPDRIGTVFSG
;
A
#
# COMPACT_ATOMS: atom_id res chain seq x y z
N MET A 1 -7.56 30.62 -13.01
CA MET A 1 -6.62 31.44 -12.23
C MET A 1 -7.15 31.53 -10.81
N SER A 2 -6.73 30.61 -9.95
CA SER A 2 -6.85 30.75 -8.50
C SER A 2 -5.55 30.22 -7.93
N ASN A 3 -4.75 31.15 -7.41
CA ASN A 3 -3.38 30.96 -6.95
C ASN A 3 -3.33 29.90 -5.85
N PHE A 4 -2.79 28.72 -6.17
CA PHE A 4 -2.08 27.92 -5.18
C PHE A 4 -0.72 28.60 -5.01
N GLU A 5 -0.68 29.64 -4.17
CA GLU A 5 0.58 30.13 -3.65
C GLU A 5 1.33 28.96 -3.04
N SER A 6 2.58 28.78 -3.49
CA SER A 6 3.53 27.87 -2.90
C SER A 6 3.70 28.23 -1.44
N ALA A 7 3.01 27.50 -0.55
CA ALA A 7 3.39 27.43 0.84
C ALA A 7 4.81 26.84 0.88
N SER A 8 5.81 27.71 0.93
CA SER A 8 7.15 27.31 1.32
C SER A 8 7.04 26.82 2.75
N LEU A 9 6.84 25.51 2.92
CA LEU A 9 6.99 24.87 4.22
C LEU A 9 8.38 25.24 4.70
N ILE A 10 8.46 25.94 5.83
CA ILE A 10 9.72 26.14 6.55
C ILE A 10 10.01 24.76 7.15
N VAL A 11 10.67 23.91 6.36
CA VAL A 11 11.12 22.59 6.79
C VAL A 11 12.48 22.80 7.45
N SER A 12 12.54 22.54 8.75
CA SER A 12 13.79 22.44 9.49
C SER A 12 14.59 21.23 9.03
N ASP A 13 15.92 21.24 9.18
CA ASP A 13 16.76 20.07 8.90
C ASP A 13 16.39 18.85 9.78
N ASP A 14 15.71 19.08 10.91
CA ASP A 14 15.24 18.04 11.83
C ASP A 14 13.80 17.56 11.57
N ASP A 15 13.11 18.13 10.58
CA ASP A 15 11.71 17.78 10.33
C ASP A 15 11.57 16.42 9.66
N ILE A 16 10.64 15.63 10.19
CA ILE A 16 10.28 14.32 9.62
C ILE A 16 9.16 14.52 8.61
N VAL A 17 9.44 14.19 7.35
CA VAL A 17 8.51 14.36 6.23
C VAL A 17 8.15 13.03 5.58
N VAL A 18 6.97 12.97 4.98
CA VAL A 18 6.53 11.85 4.14
C VAL A 18 6.89 12.13 2.70
N THR A 19 7.83 11.36 2.15
CA THR A 19 8.30 11.50 0.76
C THR A 19 7.73 10.44 -0.18
N GLY A 20 7.22 9.33 0.36
CA GLY A 20 6.79 8.16 -0.38
C GLY A 20 5.68 7.41 0.36
N TRP A 21 4.76 6.84 -0.41
CA TRP A 21 3.54 6.24 0.08
C TRP A 21 3.06 5.18 -0.91
N GLY A 22 2.52 4.10 -0.38
CA GLY A 22 2.11 2.93 -1.14
C GLY A 22 1.02 2.19 -0.40
N ALA A 23 0.04 1.67 -1.14
CA ALA A 23 -1.15 1.07 -0.55
C ALA A 23 -1.58 -0.14 -1.37
N ILE A 24 -1.77 -1.27 -0.68
CA ILE A 24 -2.46 -2.43 -1.25
C ILE A 24 -3.66 -2.71 -0.37
N THR A 25 -4.83 -2.49 -0.94
CA THR A 25 -6.11 -2.50 -0.22
C THR A 25 -7.17 -3.23 -1.03
N PRO A 26 -8.31 -3.60 -0.42
CA PRO A 26 -9.45 -4.13 -1.16
C PRO A 26 -10.04 -3.17 -2.20
N LEU A 27 -9.75 -1.87 -2.10
CA LEU A 27 -10.23 -0.83 -3.03
C LEU A 27 -9.28 -0.60 -4.22
N GLY A 28 -8.05 -1.09 -4.14
CA GLY A 28 -7.00 -0.83 -5.11
C GLY A 28 -5.65 -1.35 -4.63
N HIS A 29 -4.85 -1.87 -5.57
CA HIS A 29 -3.53 -2.43 -5.28
C HIS A 29 -2.40 -1.44 -5.52
N ASP A 30 -2.72 -0.18 -5.77
CA ASP A 30 -1.78 0.93 -5.89
C ASP A 30 -2.41 2.21 -5.34
N LEU A 31 -1.57 3.22 -5.11
CA LEU A 31 -1.98 4.50 -4.53
C LEU A 31 -3.04 5.22 -5.38
N GLU A 32 -2.90 5.21 -6.71
CA GLU A 32 -3.81 5.92 -7.61
C GLU A 32 -5.20 5.28 -7.60
N SER A 33 -5.27 3.96 -7.78
CA SER A 33 -6.53 3.23 -7.74
C SER A 33 -7.22 3.33 -6.38
N HIS A 34 -6.45 3.27 -5.28
CA HIS A 34 -6.95 3.44 -3.93
C HIS A 34 -7.56 4.83 -3.69
N ILE A 35 -6.82 5.91 -4.01
CA ILE A 35 -7.30 7.29 -3.84
C ILE A 35 -8.53 7.55 -4.71
N LEU A 36 -8.53 7.12 -5.97
CA LEU A 36 -9.67 7.29 -6.86
C LEU A 36 -10.92 6.58 -6.32
N ALA A 37 -10.79 5.39 -5.76
CA ALA A 37 -11.90 4.67 -5.13
C ALA A 37 -12.40 5.38 -3.86
N LEU A 38 -11.50 5.91 -3.02
CA LEU A 38 -11.86 6.70 -1.84
C LEU A 38 -12.62 7.97 -2.20
N LEU A 39 -12.13 8.74 -3.17
CA LEU A 39 -12.76 9.98 -3.62
C LEU A 39 -14.16 9.76 -4.22
N ARG A 40 -14.40 8.56 -4.77
CA ARG A 40 -15.72 8.14 -5.29
C ARG A 40 -16.67 7.62 -4.21
N GLY A 41 -16.21 7.44 -2.97
CA GLY A 41 -16.99 6.83 -1.90
C GLY A 41 -17.26 5.34 -2.13
N SER A 42 -16.39 4.64 -2.86
CA SER A 42 -16.53 3.21 -3.13
C SER A 42 -16.37 2.37 -1.85
N SER A 43 -17.18 1.32 -1.71
CA SER A 43 -17.02 0.33 -0.64
C SER A 43 -16.54 -1.01 -1.21
N ALA A 44 -15.54 -1.61 -0.57
CA ALA A 44 -15.05 -2.96 -0.88
C ALA A 44 -15.65 -4.05 0.04
N THR A 45 -16.56 -3.67 0.95
CA THR A 45 -17.18 -4.63 1.87
C THR A 45 -18.16 -5.53 1.15
N LYS A 46 -18.04 -6.84 1.35
CA LYS A 46 -18.94 -7.84 0.79
C LYS A 46 -19.13 -9.01 1.74
N LEU A 47 -20.11 -9.85 1.42
CA LEU A 47 -20.26 -11.15 2.07
C LEU A 47 -19.10 -12.05 1.65
N LEU A 48 -18.39 -12.62 2.63
CA LEU A 48 -17.25 -13.50 2.39
C LEU A 48 -17.69 -14.89 1.89
N HIS A 49 -18.85 -15.35 2.33
CA HIS A 49 -19.46 -16.62 1.95
C HIS A 49 -20.92 -16.38 1.51
N PRO A 50 -21.14 -15.82 0.31
CA PRO A 50 -22.50 -15.53 -0.15
C PRO A 50 -23.36 -16.79 -0.32
N GLU A 51 -22.74 -17.95 -0.52
CA GLU A 51 -23.37 -19.27 -0.65
C GLU A 51 -23.52 -20.05 0.67
N ALA A 52 -22.93 -19.59 1.78
CA ALA A 52 -23.11 -20.25 3.07
C ALA A 52 -24.58 -20.10 3.50
N GLY A 53 -25.25 -21.25 3.67
CA GLY A 53 -26.68 -21.34 3.97
C GLY A 53 -27.10 -20.57 5.23
N VAL A 54 -28.42 -20.43 5.38
CA VAL A 54 -29.15 -19.51 6.26
C VAL A 54 -28.95 -19.74 7.78
N ASP A 55 -28.06 -20.65 8.19
CA ASP A 55 -27.81 -21.00 9.61
C ASP A 55 -26.94 -19.99 10.38
N GLY A 56 -27.11 -18.69 10.07
CA GLY A 56 -27.07 -17.67 11.12
C GLY A 56 -25.86 -16.74 11.16
N TYR A 57 -24.81 -16.94 10.37
CA TYR A 57 -23.65 -16.03 10.38
C TYR A 57 -23.31 -15.51 8.98
N ARG A 58 -23.68 -14.24 8.73
CA ARG A 58 -23.26 -13.49 7.55
C ARG A 58 -21.93 -12.80 7.85
N TRP A 59 -20.85 -13.34 7.32
CA TRP A 59 -19.51 -12.77 7.46
C TRP A 59 -19.35 -11.65 6.44
N ILE A 60 -19.23 -10.41 6.92
CA ILE A 60 -18.94 -9.24 6.10
C ILE A 60 -17.45 -8.94 6.23
N GLY A 61 -16.77 -8.74 5.12
CA GLY A 61 -15.36 -8.37 5.10
C GLY A 61 -14.96 -7.68 3.80
N ALA A 62 -13.72 -7.19 3.76
CA ALA A 62 -13.13 -6.59 2.57
C ALA A 62 -11.81 -7.31 2.30
N CYS A 63 -11.82 -8.26 1.36
CA CYS A 63 -10.65 -9.07 1.02
C CYS A 63 -9.85 -8.40 -0.10
N ILE A 64 -8.52 -8.56 -0.04
CA ILE A 64 -7.62 -8.15 -1.14
C ILE A 64 -7.59 -9.26 -2.18
N GLU A 65 -8.31 -9.06 -3.27
CA GLU A 65 -8.53 -10.05 -4.33
C GLU A 65 -7.78 -9.69 -5.60
N GLY A 66 -7.20 -10.67 -6.28
CA GLY A 66 -6.51 -10.43 -7.55
C GLY A 66 -5.15 -9.72 -7.43
N PHE A 67 -4.63 -9.49 -6.22
CA PHE A 67 -3.26 -9.01 -6.05
C PHE A 67 -2.24 -10.06 -6.54
N ASP A 68 -1.45 -9.69 -7.55
CA ASP A 68 -0.35 -10.48 -8.11
C ASP A 68 1.01 -10.04 -7.52
N PRO A 69 1.61 -10.84 -6.61
CA PRO A 69 2.90 -10.49 -6.00
C PRO A 69 4.06 -10.47 -7.02
N LYS A 70 3.91 -11.08 -8.21
CA LYS A 70 4.96 -11.13 -9.23
C LYS A 70 5.29 -9.78 -9.85
N VAL A 71 4.39 -8.79 -9.69
CA VAL A 71 4.58 -7.42 -10.18
C VAL A 71 5.58 -6.66 -9.29
N HIS A 72 5.61 -6.98 -7.99
CA HIS A 72 6.41 -6.22 -7.01
C HIS A 72 7.64 -7.00 -6.52
N VAL A 73 7.50 -8.31 -6.27
CA VAL A 73 8.55 -9.11 -5.64
C VAL A 73 9.55 -9.63 -6.68
N GLN A 74 10.79 -9.16 -6.58
CA GLN A 74 11.92 -9.67 -7.35
C GLN A 74 13.06 -10.11 -6.43
N PRO A 75 13.71 -11.27 -6.69
CA PRO A 75 13.39 -12.25 -7.72
C PRO A 75 12.13 -13.08 -7.39
N ARG A 76 11.38 -13.53 -8.41
CA ARG A 76 10.12 -14.32 -8.25
C ARG A 76 10.22 -15.55 -7.35
N LYS A 77 11.41 -16.12 -7.15
CA LYS A 77 11.63 -17.25 -6.24
C LYS A 77 11.30 -16.88 -4.78
N ALA A 78 11.50 -15.63 -4.38
CA ALA A 78 11.23 -15.15 -3.03
C ALA A 78 9.74 -15.23 -2.65
N ILE A 79 8.82 -15.14 -3.62
CA ILE A 79 7.38 -15.24 -3.38
C ILE A 79 7.00 -16.56 -2.70
N LYS A 80 7.73 -17.65 -2.99
CA LYS A 80 7.45 -18.99 -2.44
C LYS A 80 7.68 -19.09 -0.94
N VAL A 81 8.45 -18.17 -0.35
CA VAL A 81 8.77 -18.16 1.08
C VAL A 81 8.12 -17.00 1.83
N MET A 82 7.28 -16.20 1.16
CA MET A 82 6.53 -15.09 1.76
C MET A 82 5.09 -15.52 2.02
N CYS A 83 4.60 -15.31 3.24
CA CYS A 83 3.16 -15.38 3.52
C CYS A 83 2.42 -14.24 2.79
N ARG A 84 1.09 -14.31 2.72
CA ARG A 84 0.29 -13.33 1.97
C ARG A 84 0.50 -11.92 2.52
N GLU A 85 0.57 -11.77 3.83
CA GLU A 85 0.77 -10.52 4.54
C GLU A 85 2.12 -9.89 4.17
N ILE A 86 3.20 -10.68 4.11
CA ILE A 86 4.53 -10.20 3.69
C ILE A 86 4.51 -9.77 2.23
N GLN A 87 3.80 -10.48 1.35
CA GLN A 87 3.71 -10.08 -0.05
C GLN A 87 3.00 -8.73 -0.22
N LEU A 88 1.94 -8.50 0.55
CA LEU A 88 1.21 -7.23 0.57
C LEU A 88 2.07 -6.11 1.17
N ALA A 89 2.72 -6.37 2.30
CA ALA A 89 3.64 -5.44 2.95
C ALA A 89 4.79 -5.02 2.03
N PHE A 90 5.41 -6.01 1.36
CA PHE A 90 6.50 -5.76 0.43
C PHE A 90 6.01 -4.94 -0.77
N GLY A 91 4.86 -5.28 -1.33
CA GLY A 91 4.29 -4.54 -2.45
C GLY A 91 4.01 -3.07 -2.12
N SER A 92 3.45 -2.79 -0.95
CA SER A 92 3.16 -1.41 -0.51
C SER A 92 4.45 -0.64 -0.18
N ALA A 93 5.41 -1.28 0.48
CA ALA A 93 6.72 -0.68 0.75
C ALA A 93 7.47 -0.32 -0.54
N MET A 94 7.46 -1.20 -1.55
CA MET A 94 8.10 -0.92 -2.84
C MET A 94 7.44 0.25 -3.59
N GLN A 95 6.11 0.40 -3.50
CA GLN A 95 5.43 1.58 -4.03
C GLN A 95 5.85 2.85 -3.30
N ALA A 96 5.98 2.79 -1.96
CA ALA A 96 6.43 3.91 -1.17
C ALA A 96 7.86 4.33 -1.52
N CYS A 97 8.80 3.38 -1.62
CA CYS A 97 10.17 3.66 -2.05
C CYS A 97 10.21 4.28 -3.45
N LYS A 98 9.41 3.77 -4.39
CA LYS A 98 9.29 4.35 -5.74
C LYS A 98 8.76 5.78 -5.70
N GLY A 99 7.75 6.06 -4.88
CA GLY A 99 7.21 7.40 -4.69
C GLY A 99 8.22 8.38 -4.09
N ALA A 100 9.07 7.90 -3.19
CA ALA A 100 10.17 8.66 -2.59
C ALA A 100 11.43 8.75 -3.47
N ASN A 101 11.43 8.11 -4.65
CA ASN A 101 12.60 7.97 -5.52
C ASN A 101 13.83 7.33 -4.80
N ILE A 102 13.56 6.37 -3.90
CA ILE A 102 14.58 5.60 -3.19
C ILE A 102 14.83 4.29 -3.94
N GLU A 103 16.06 4.12 -4.41
CA GLU A 103 16.55 2.90 -5.06
C GLU A 103 17.80 2.37 -4.34
N ALA A 104 18.19 1.13 -4.63
CA ALA A 104 19.39 0.54 -4.05
C ALA A 104 20.63 1.39 -4.36
N GLY A 105 21.34 1.85 -3.32
CA GLY A 105 22.53 2.70 -3.43
C GLY A 105 22.25 4.20 -3.48
N THR A 106 20.99 4.65 -3.49
CA THR A 106 20.65 6.08 -3.43
C THR A 106 20.79 6.69 -2.04
N VAL A 107 20.70 5.85 -1.00
CA VAL A 107 20.84 6.21 0.41
C VAL A 107 21.79 5.21 1.04
N ASP A 108 22.60 5.68 1.98
CA ASP A 108 23.46 4.85 2.82
C ASP A 108 22.61 3.77 3.53
N PRO A 109 22.91 2.46 3.35
CA PRO A 109 22.16 1.38 4.01
C PRO A 109 22.11 1.52 5.54
N ASP A 110 23.16 2.07 6.17
CA ASP A 110 23.20 2.27 7.63
C ASP A 110 22.28 3.42 8.09
N ARG A 111 21.74 4.19 7.14
CA ARG A 111 20.79 5.30 7.35
C ARG A 111 19.36 4.93 6.99
N ILE A 112 19.09 3.71 6.54
CA ILE A 112 17.74 3.20 6.25
C ILE A 112 17.31 2.22 7.32
N GLY A 113 16.14 2.49 7.92
CA GLY A 113 15.44 1.56 8.80
C GLY A 113 14.13 1.07 8.17
N THR A 114 13.61 -0.04 8.66
CA THR A 114 12.25 -0.50 8.34
C THR A 114 11.53 -0.86 9.64
N VAL A 115 10.30 -0.37 9.77
CA VAL A 115 9.40 -0.74 10.87
C VAL A 115 8.12 -1.24 10.23
N PHE A 116 7.67 -2.43 10.61
CA PHE A 116 6.46 -3.05 10.08
C PHE A 116 5.62 -3.65 11.22
N SER A 117 4.30 -3.52 11.12
CA SER A 117 3.34 -4.09 12.06
C SER A 117 2.13 -4.63 11.29
N GLY A 118 1.53 -5.70 11.81
CA GLY A 118 0.26 -6.26 11.38
C GLY A 118 -0.76 -6.30 12.51
#